data_AF-M6VSI7-F1
#
_entry.id   AF-M6VSI7-F1
#
_cell.length_a   1.000
_cell.length_b   1.000
_cell.length_c   1.000
_cell.angle_alpha   90.00
_cell.angle_beta   90.00
_cell.angle_gamma   90.00
#
_symmetry.space_group_name_H-M   'P 1'
#
loop_
_entity.id
_entity.type
_entity.pdbx_description
1 polymer ?
#
loop_
_entity_poly.entity_id
_entity_poly.type
_entity_poly.pdbx_seq_one_letter_code
_entity_poly.pdbx_strand_id
1 'polypeptide(L)'
;MAQADPNLGVLEQWPIPKTKLLEGKLVAKPEDEWEIPFDISAEESRNRLLQKLKILFSEKCNDGISFEGEIFQTDEMSLNRIGLAIQDWGRGIETPYWIRRDNTRHQITSLEQLNNLATAIGTRWRVLFDIFSRVKSKITILDENELTTFDLLAEWINTEQAVG
;
A
#
# COMPACT_ATOMS: atom_id res chain seq x y z
N MET A 1 43.32 -14.29 35.46
CA MET A 1 42.81 -12.95 35.13
C MET A 1 42.75 -12.85 33.61
N ALA A 2 41.56 -12.94 33.02
CA ALA A 2 41.40 -12.81 31.57
C ALA A 2 41.33 -11.32 31.22
N GLN A 3 42.25 -10.84 30.38
CA GLN A 3 42.21 -9.48 29.85
C GLN A 3 41.01 -9.34 28.91
N ALA A 4 40.15 -8.36 29.18
CA ALA A 4 39.08 -7.97 28.27
C ALA A 4 39.69 -7.41 26.98
N ASP A 5 39.17 -7.85 25.83
CA ASP A 5 39.62 -7.45 24.51
C ASP A 5 39.35 -5.94 24.30
N PRO A 6 40.37 -5.10 24.04
CA PRO A 6 40.22 -3.66 23.90
C PRO A 6 39.46 -3.24 22.63
N ASN A 7 39.16 -4.15 21.70
CA ASN A 7 38.33 -3.88 20.52
C ASN A 7 36.83 -4.16 20.75
N LEU A 8 36.42 -4.55 21.95
CA LEU A 8 35.00 -4.69 22.29
C LEU A 8 34.38 -3.29 22.48
N GLY A 9 34.16 -2.59 21.37
CA GLY A 9 33.37 -1.36 21.36
C GLY A 9 31.97 -1.67 21.86
N VAL A 10 31.61 -1.12 23.01
CA VAL A 10 30.24 -1.14 23.53
C VAL A 10 29.40 -0.27 22.60
N LEU A 11 28.85 -0.88 21.55
CA LEU A 11 27.78 -0.28 20.76
C LEU A 11 26.53 -0.29 21.65
N GLU A 12 25.99 0.89 21.95
CA GLU A 12 24.90 1.22 22.88
C GLU A 12 23.52 0.57 22.58
N GLN A 13 23.45 -0.52 21.82
CA GLN A 13 22.22 -1.27 21.59
C GLN A 13 22.42 -2.72 22.00
N TRP A 14 22.44 -2.92 23.31
CA TRP A 14 22.38 -4.23 23.95
C TRP A 14 20.95 -4.48 24.44
N PRO A 15 20.34 -5.66 24.21
CA PRO A 15 20.85 -6.82 23.45
C PRO A 15 20.41 -6.85 21.97
N ILE A 16 21.22 -7.50 21.11
CA ILE A 16 20.89 -7.80 19.71
C ILE A 16 19.85 -8.95 19.71
N PRO A 17 18.66 -8.82 19.08
CA PRO A 17 17.49 -9.68 19.34
C PRO A 17 17.62 -11.19 19.02
N LYS A 18 18.77 -11.70 18.57
CA LYS A 18 18.93 -13.09 18.10
C LYS A 18 20.26 -13.73 18.44
N THR A 19 21.06 -13.10 19.31
CA THR A 19 22.38 -13.62 19.72
C THR A 19 22.47 -13.73 21.23
N LYS A 20 23.18 -14.76 21.71
CA LYS A 20 23.54 -14.94 23.12
C LYS A 20 25.05 -15.06 23.26
N LEU A 21 25.56 -14.64 24.41
CA LEU A 21 26.97 -14.83 24.77
C LEU A 21 27.13 -16.19 25.46
N LEU A 22 27.86 -17.09 24.82
CA LEU A 22 28.28 -18.37 25.39
C LEU A 22 29.81 -18.41 25.37
N GLU A 23 30.42 -18.62 26.55
CA GLU A 23 31.87 -18.74 26.72
C GLU A 23 32.68 -17.58 26.10
N GLY A 24 32.17 -16.35 26.19
CA GLY A 24 32.82 -15.16 25.64
C GLY A 24 32.69 -14.99 24.12
N LYS A 25 31.93 -15.85 23.43
CA LYS A 25 31.61 -15.72 22.00
C LYS A 25 30.14 -15.40 21.79
N LEU A 26 29.86 -14.54 20.81
CA LEU A 26 28.51 -14.30 20.31
C LEU A 26 28.07 -15.49 19.45
N VAL A 27 27.02 -16.18 19.88
CA VAL A 27 26.42 -17.32 19.18
C VAL A 27 24.98 -16.98 18.83
N ALA A 28 24.49 -17.44 17.68
CA ALA A 28 23.07 -17.31 17.33
C ALA A 28 22.22 -18.08 18.35
N LYS A 29 21.16 -17.45 18.86
CA LYS A 29 20.16 -18.14 19.68
C LYS A 29 19.48 -19.21 18.82
N PRO A 30 19.33 -20.46 19.28
CA PRO A 30 18.47 -21.42 18.61
C PRO A 30 17.01 -20.89 18.61
N GLU A 31 16.21 -21.27 17.61
CA GLU A 31 14.89 -20.65 17.33
C GLU A 31 13.90 -20.72 18.50
N ASP A 32 14.03 -21.74 19.34
CA ASP A 32 13.28 -21.96 20.58
C ASP A 32 13.64 -20.98 21.70
N GLU A 33 14.81 -20.33 21.62
CA GLU A 33 15.26 -19.28 22.55
C GLU A 33 15.08 -17.86 21.98
N TRP A 34 14.46 -17.73 20.80
CA TRP A 34 14.14 -16.41 20.28
C TRP A 34 13.07 -15.76 21.17
N GLU A 35 13.45 -14.69 21.84
CA GLU A 35 12.47 -13.74 22.36
C GLU A 35 11.82 -13.08 21.15
N ILE A 36 10.65 -13.58 20.75
CA ILE A 36 9.75 -12.84 19.88
C ILE A 36 9.44 -11.56 20.66
N PRO A 37 9.80 -10.35 20.17
CA PRO A 37 9.46 -9.13 20.87
C PRO A 37 7.93 -9.05 20.89
N PHE A 38 7.34 -9.37 22.04
CA PHE A 38 5.90 -9.32 22.27
C PHE A 38 5.40 -7.87 22.43
N ASP A 39 6.31 -6.89 22.49
CA ASP A 39 6.00 -5.47 22.71
C ASP A 39 5.94 -4.69 21.39
N ILE A 40 5.19 -5.17 20.39
CA ILE A 40 4.77 -4.26 19.32
C ILE A 40 3.68 -3.39 19.93
N SER A 41 3.99 -2.12 20.17
CA SER A 41 2.99 -1.21 20.74
C SER A 41 1.73 -1.17 19.87
N ALA A 42 0.57 -0.90 20.48
CA ALA A 42 -0.68 -0.71 19.73
C ALA A 42 -0.52 0.32 18.60
N GLU A 43 0.31 1.34 18.80
CA GLU A 43 0.64 2.33 17.78
C GLU A 43 1.45 1.73 16.61
N GLU A 44 2.46 0.90 16.88
CA GLU A 44 3.23 0.24 15.83
C GLU A 44 2.36 -0.76 15.05
N SER A 45 1.52 -1.53 15.74
CA SER A 45 0.54 -2.43 15.11
C SER A 45 -0.41 -1.67 14.19
N ARG A 46 -0.93 -0.53 14.65
CA ARG A 46 -1.77 0.36 13.84
C ARG A 46 -1.02 0.90 12.63
N ASN A 47 0.21 1.37 12.80
CA ASN A 47 1.03 1.89 11.71
C ASN A 47 1.30 0.82 10.64
N ARG A 48 1.56 -0.42 11.05
CA ARG A 48 1.72 -1.55 10.12
C ARG A 48 0.42 -1.84 9.34
N LEU A 49 -0.73 -1.83 10.02
CA LEU A 49 -2.03 -1.99 9.35
C LEU A 49 -2.31 -0.85 8.35
N LEU A 50 -2.01 0.39 8.71
CA LEU A 50 -2.15 1.55 7.81
C LEU A 50 -1.21 1.46 6.61
N GLN A 51 0.01 0.95 6.77
CA GLN A 51 0.91 0.69 5.64
C GLN A 51 0.36 -0.40 4.72
N LYS A 52 -0.13 -1.52 5.29
CA LYS A 52 -0.80 -2.58 4.51
C LYS A 52 -2.02 -2.06 3.75
N LEU A 53 -2.83 -1.19 4.38
CA LEU A 53 -3.98 -0.56 3.74
C LEU A 53 -3.56 0.31 2.54
N LYS A 54 -2.46 1.07 2.65
CA LYS A 54 -1.92 1.85 1.51
C LYS A 54 -1.48 0.95 0.36
N ILE A 55 -0.81 -0.17 0.66
CA ILE A 55 -0.39 -1.14 -0.34
C ILE A 55 -1.63 -1.73 -1.03
N LEU A 56 -2.62 -2.18 -0.25
CA LEU A 56 -3.88 -2.72 -0.78
C LEU A 56 -4.62 -1.70 -1.66
N PHE A 57 -4.71 -0.45 -1.24
CA PHE A 57 -5.30 0.61 -2.06
C PHE A 57 -4.56 0.78 -3.41
N SER A 58 -3.23 0.78 -3.38
CA SER A 58 -2.41 0.84 -4.60
C SER A 58 -2.65 -0.38 -5.50
N GLU A 59 -2.70 -1.58 -4.94
CA GLU A 59 -3.02 -2.81 -5.67
C GLU A 59 -4.41 -2.74 -6.33
N LYS A 60 -5.42 -2.25 -5.62
CA LYS A 60 -6.79 -2.09 -6.15
C LYS A 60 -6.89 -1.02 -7.23
N CYS A 61 -6.12 0.06 -7.14
CA CYS A 61 -5.99 1.05 -8.22
C CYS A 61 -5.28 0.45 -9.45
N ASN A 62 -4.32 -0.45 -9.23
CA ASN A 62 -3.61 -1.16 -10.30
C ASN A 62 -4.45 -2.27 -10.94
N ASP A 63 -5.39 -2.86 -10.21
CA ASP A 63 -6.37 -3.78 -10.78
C ASP A 63 -7.15 -3.13 -11.93
N GLY A 64 -7.40 -1.83 -11.80
CA GLY A 64 -7.90 -0.98 -12.86
C GLY A 64 -9.41 -1.05 -13.06
N ILE A 65 -9.86 -0.44 -14.16
CA ILE A 65 -11.25 -0.43 -14.63
C ILE A 65 -11.32 -0.97 -16.06
N SER A 66 -12.34 -1.76 -16.35
CA SER A 66 -12.65 -2.21 -17.70
C SER A 66 -13.33 -1.09 -18.49
N PHE A 67 -12.79 -0.73 -19.65
CA PHE A 67 -13.36 0.23 -20.59
C PHE A 67 -13.11 -0.28 -22.01
N GLU A 68 -14.16 -0.37 -22.83
CA GLU A 68 -14.07 -0.87 -24.22
C GLU A 68 -13.37 -2.24 -24.37
N GLY A 69 -13.48 -3.11 -23.35
CA GLY A 69 -12.87 -4.44 -23.34
C GLY A 69 -11.41 -4.47 -22.89
N GLU A 70 -10.84 -3.32 -22.51
CA GLU A 70 -9.46 -3.18 -22.04
C GLU A 70 -9.38 -2.68 -20.59
N ILE A 71 -8.26 -2.91 -19.92
CA ILE A 71 -8.06 -2.54 -18.50
C ILE A 71 -7.14 -1.33 -18.39
N PHE A 72 -7.62 -0.31 -17.69
CA PHE A 72 -6.89 0.93 -17.42
C PHE A 72 -6.64 1.12 -15.94
N GLN A 73 -5.43 1.55 -15.58
CA GLN A 73 -5.09 1.87 -14.20
C GLN A 73 -5.92 3.05 -13.70
N THR A 74 -6.27 3.01 -12.42
CA THR A 74 -7.07 4.06 -11.76
C THR A 74 -6.31 4.70 -10.62
N ASP A 75 -4.99 4.83 -10.74
CA ASP A 75 -4.20 5.56 -9.76
C ASP A 75 -4.29 7.08 -9.96
N GLU A 76 -3.81 7.84 -8.97
CA GLU A 76 -3.82 9.31 -9.00
C GLU A 76 -2.98 9.86 -10.17
N MET A 77 -1.91 9.17 -10.55
CA MET A 77 -1.10 9.55 -11.70
C MET A 77 -1.90 9.46 -13.00
N SER A 78 -2.70 8.41 -13.17
CA SER A 78 -3.57 8.21 -14.33
C SER A 78 -4.66 9.29 -14.40
N LEU A 79 -5.24 9.67 -13.25
CA LEU A 79 -6.18 10.79 -13.16
C LEU A 79 -5.56 12.14 -13.55
N ASN A 80 -4.36 12.43 -13.04
CA ASN A 80 -3.67 13.67 -13.38
C ASN A 80 -3.31 13.73 -14.86
N ARG A 81 -2.81 12.61 -15.41
CA ARG A 81 -2.48 12.51 -16.83
C ARG A 81 -3.73 12.71 -17.70
N ILE A 82 -4.87 12.11 -17.35
CA ILE A 82 -6.06 12.20 -18.19
C ILE A 82 -6.69 13.58 -18.13
N GLY A 83 -6.61 14.26 -16.98
CA GLY A 83 -6.97 15.68 -16.85
C GLY A 83 -6.12 16.58 -17.75
N LEU A 84 -4.80 16.36 -17.81
CA LEU A 84 -3.90 17.10 -18.71
C LEU A 84 -4.23 16.82 -20.19
N ALA A 85 -4.49 15.56 -20.55
CA ALA A 85 -4.85 15.19 -21.91
C ALA A 85 -6.16 15.86 -22.37
N ILE A 86 -7.17 15.96 -21.50
CA ILE A 86 -8.42 16.68 -21.81
C ILE A 86 -8.15 18.18 -22.02
N GLN A 87 -7.29 18.81 -21.20
CA GLN A 87 -6.91 20.21 -21.39
C GLN A 87 -6.19 20.44 -22.71
N ASP A 88 -5.30 19.52 -23.10
CA ASP A 88 -4.55 19.58 -24.35
C ASP A 88 -5.47 19.41 -25.55
N TRP A 89 -6.44 18.51 -25.50
CA TRP A 89 -7.51 18.42 -26.50
C TRP A 89 -8.29 19.74 -26.62
N GLY A 90 -8.59 20.40 -25.51
CA GLY A 90 -9.21 21.74 -25.49
C GLY A 90 -8.35 22.84 -26.15
N ARG A 91 -7.04 22.62 -26.28
CA ARG A 91 -6.09 23.51 -26.99
C ARG A 91 -5.84 23.07 -28.43
N GLY A 92 -6.49 22.01 -28.91
CA GLY A 92 -6.26 21.43 -30.24
C GLY A 92 -5.05 20.51 -30.34
N ILE A 93 -4.50 20.05 -29.21
CA ILE A 93 -3.42 19.07 -29.15
C ILE A 93 -4.03 17.70 -28.85
N GLU A 94 -4.17 16.88 -29.87
CA GLU A 94 -4.79 15.56 -29.73
C GLU A 94 -3.85 14.57 -29.03
N THR A 95 -4.43 13.78 -28.14
CA THR A 95 -3.79 12.60 -27.55
C THR A 95 -4.22 11.37 -28.35
N PRO A 96 -3.37 10.80 -29.23
CA PRO A 96 -3.78 9.76 -30.17
C PRO A 96 -3.98 8.38 -29.52
N TYR A 97 -3.46 8.18 -28.31
CA TYR A 97 -3.62 6.94 -27.58
C TYR A 97 -3.52 7.12 -26.06
N TRP A 98 -4.15 6.20 -25.33
CA TRP A 98 -3.98 6.03 -23.89
C TRP A 98 -3.14 4.79 -23.57
N ILE A 99 -2.47 4.78 -22.42
CA ILE A 99 -1.68 3.64 -21.97
C ILE A 99 -2.55 2.73 -21.10
N ARG A 100 -2.63 1.45 -21.48
CA ARG A 100 -3.30 0.39 -20.73
C ARG A 100 -2.46 -0.09 -19.55
N ARG A 101 -3.06 -0.88 -18.65
CA ARG A 101 -2.34 -1.49 -17.50
C ARG A 101 -1.12 -2.32 -17.92
N ASP A 102 -1.18 -3.01 -19.05
CA ASP A 102 -0.11 -3.87 -19.59
C ASP A 102 0.94 -3.08 -20.41
N ASN A 103 0.96 -1.75 -20.30
CA ASN A 103 1.81 -0.83 -21.06
C ASN A 103 1.58 -0.82 -22.58
N THR A 104 0.50 -1.41 -23.06
CA THR A 104 0.11 -1.32 -24.47
C THR A 104 -0.76 -0.08 -24.72
N ARG A 105 -0.99 0.26 -25.99
CA ARG A 105 -1.67 1.50 -26.40
C ARG A 105 -3.12 1.23 -26.78
N HIS A 106 -4.04 2.02 -26.26
CA HIS A 106 -5.44 2.09 -26.69
C HIS A 106 -5.64 3.32 -27.57
N GLN A 107 -6.23 3.19 -28.74
CA GLN A 107 -6.41 4.34 -29.62
C GLN A 107 -7.55 5.23 -29.14
N ILE A 108 -7.30 6.54 -29.08
CA ILE A 108 -8.32 7.55 -28.80
C ILE A 108 -8.71 8.21 -30.11
N THR A 109 -10.00 8.14 -30.44
CA THR A 109 -10.57 8.61 -31.72
C THR A 109 -11.38 9.89 -31.55
N SER A 110 -11.77 10.24 -30.33
CA SER A 110 -12.55 11.45 -30.04
C SER A 110 -12.35 11.95 -28.61
N LEU A 111 -12.62 13.25 -28.40
CA LEU A 111 -12.67 13.85 -27.06
C LEU A 111 -13.75 13.21 -26.18
N GLU A 112 -14.88 12.81 -26.77
CA GLU A 112 -15.95 12.12 -26.04
C GLU A 112 -15.47 10.79 -25.45
N GLN A 113 -14.72 10.00 -26.23
CA GLN A 113 -14.12 8.75 -25.75
C GLN A 113 -13.15 9.01 -24.58
N LEU A 114 -12.33 10.06 -24.68
CA LEU A 114 -11.40 10.45 -23.62
C LEU A 114 -12.14 10.90 -22.35
N ASN A 115 -13.22 11.67 -22.48
CA ASN A 115 -14.06 12.10 -21.36
C ASN A 115 -14.76 10.91 -20.67
N ASN A 116 -15.23 9.94 -21.45
CA ASN A 116 -15.85 8.72 -20.92
C ASN A 116 -14.83 7.87 -20.16
N LEU A 117 -13.61 7.73 -20.70
CA LEU A 117 -12.51 7.06 -20.01
C LEU A 117 -12.15 7.79 -18.70
N ALA A 118 -12.05 9.12 -18.72
CA ALA A 118 -11.79 9.92 -17.54
C ALA A 118 -12.88 9.77 -16.47
N THR A 119 -14.14 9.71 -16.90
CA THR A 119 -15.28 9.49 -16.00
C THR A 119 -15.22 8.10 -15.36
N ALA A 120 -14.88 7.07 -16.13
CA ALA A 120 -14.74 5.70 -15.61
C ALA A 120 -13.60 5.58 -14.59
N ILE A 121 -12.40 6.09 -14.93
CA ILE A 121 -11.22 6.11 -14.03
C ILE A 121 -11.53 6.94 -12.78
N GLY A 122 -12.10 8.14 -12.94
CA GLY A 122 -12.45 9.05 -11.84
C GLY A 122 -13.48 8.46 -10.88
N THR A 123 -14.51 7.81 -11.41
CA THR A 123 -15.55 7.16 -10.61
C THR A 123 -14.95 6.01 -9.81
N ARG A 124 -14.16 5.12 -10.45
CA ARG A 124 -13.53 4.00 -9.75
C ARG A 124 -12.56 4.46 -8.69
N TRP A 125 -11.69 5.43 -8.98
CA TRP A 125 -10.75 5.96 -7.99
C TRP A 125 -11.49 6.58 -6.79
N ARG A 126 -12.57 7.34 -7.03
CA ARG A 126 -13.37 7.92 -5.94
C ARG A 126 -13.97 6.84 -5.03
N VAL A 127 -14.51 5.77 -5.60
CA VAL A 127 -15.04 4.64 -4.83
C VAL A 127 -13.92 3.98 -4.00
N LEU A 128 -12.77 3.70 -4.61
CA LEU A 128 -11.61 3.13 -3.93
C LEU A 128 -11.10 4.04 -2.80
N PHE A 129 -11.11 5.35 -3.01
CA PHE A 129 -10.69 6.33 -2.02
C PHE A 129 -11.67 6.43 -0.84
N ASP A 130 -12.98 6.34 -1.08
CA ASP A 130 -13.99 6.27 -0.03
C ASP A 130 -13.82 4.99 0.81
N ILE A 131 -13.67 3.83 0.15
CA ILE A 131 -13.38 2.55 0.83
C ILE A 131 -12.12 2.67 1.69
N PHE A 132 -11.02 3.15 1.12
CA PHE A 132 -9.77 3.38 1.85
C PHE A 132 -9.98 4.29 3.07
N SER A 133 -10.72 5.38 2.90
CA SER A 133 -10.98 6.35 3.98
C SER A 133 -11.80 5.74 5.11
N ARG A 134 -12.83 4.94 4.79
CA ARG A 134 -13.65 4.23 5.78
C ARG A 134 -12.85 3.18 6.54
N VAL A 135 -12.07 2.35 5.85
CA VAL A 135 -11.23 1.32 6.48
C VAL A 135 -10.14 1.96 7.34
N LYS A 136 -9.51 3.05 6.87
CA LYS A 136 -8.55 3.83 7.65
C LYS A 136 -9.18 4.38 8.93
N SER A 137 -10.38 4.93 8.83
CA SER A 137 -11.13 5.46 9.98
C SER A 137 -11.37 4.35 11.01
N LYS A 138 -11.81 3.17 10.56
CA LYS A 138 -11.97 1.98 11.42
C LYS A 138 -10.66 1.62 12.13
N ILE A 139 -9.56 1.43 11.41
CA ILE A 139 -8.25 1.09 11.99
C ILE A 139 -7.79 2.11 13.05
N THR A 140 -8.13 3.38 12.86
CA THR A 140 -7.71 4.47 13.77
C THR A 140 -8.39 4.39 15.14
N ILE A 141 -9.60 3.83 15.21
CA ILE A 141 -10.39 3.74 16.44
C ILE A 141 -10.31 2.38 17.15
N LEU A 142 -9.67 1.38 16.54
CA LEU A 142 -9.52 0.05 17.13
C LEU A 142 -8.66 0.07 18.39
N ASP A 143 -9.04 -0.77 19.36
CA ASP A 143 -8.25 -1.07 20.53
C ASP A 143 -7.12 -2.08 20.22
N GLU A 144 -6.27 -2.36 21.20
CA GLU A 144 -5.11 -3.25 21.03
C GLU A 144 -5.49 -4.70 20.67
N ASN A 145 -6.57 -5.23 21.26
CA ASN A 145 -7.02 -6.59 21.00
C ASN A 145 -7.62 -6.71 19.60
N GLU A 146 -8.38 -5.70 19.18
CA GLU A 146 -8.96 -5.62 17.84
C GLU A 146 -7.88 -5.44 16.77
N LEU A 147 -6.83 -4.64 17.04
CA LEU A 147 -5.71 -4.44 16.09
C LEU A 147 -4.98 -5.74 15.75
N THR A 148 -4.84 -6.67 16.71
CA THR A 148 -4.14 -7.95 16.48
C THR A 148 -4.96 -8.95 15.66
N THR A 149 -6.29 -8.85 15.72
CA THR A 149 -7.23 -9.78 15.08
C THR A 149 -7.88 -9.22 13.82
N PHE A 150 -7.63 -7.94 13.51
CA PHE A 150 -8.23 -7.24 12.37
C PHE A 150 -7.82 -7.84 11.02
N ASP A 151 -8.80 -8.34 10.27
CA ASP A 151 -8.62 -8.78 8.88
C ASP A 151 -8.90 -7.63 7.90
N LEU A 152 -7.81 -7.04 7.41
CA LEU A 152 -7.84 -5.94 6.45
C LEU A 152 -8.55 -6.30 5.13
N LEU A 153 -8.37 -7.51 4.61
CA LEU A 153 -8.93 -7.91 3.32
C LEU A 153 -10.44 -8.15 3.45
N ALA A 154 -10.85 -8.84 4.52
CA ALA A 154 -12.27 -9.04 4.80
C ALA A 154 -12.99 -7.69 4.97
N GLU A 155 -12.39 -6.77 5.73
CA GLU A 155 -12.97 -5.45 5.96
C GLU A 155 -13.04 -4.59 4.69
N TRP A 156 -12.02 -4.69 3.82
CA TRP A 156 -12.05 -4.06 2.50
C TRP A 156 -13.23 -4.56 1.67
N ILE A 157 -13.39 -5.89 1.56
CA ILE A 157 -14.46 -6.51 0.76
C ILE A 157 -15.84 -6.13 1.31
N ASN A 158 -16.02 -6.17 2.64
CA ASN A 158 -17.26 -5.76 3.28
C ASN A 158 -17.60 -4.30 2.99
N THR A 159 -16.60 -3.42 3.01
CA THR A 159 -16.80 -2.00 2.70
C THR A 159 -17.10 -1.78 1.22
N GLU A 160 -16.46 -2.52 0.31
CA GLU A 160 -16.72 -2.46 -1.13
C GLU A 160 -18.17 -2.88 -1.45
N GLN A 161 -18.69 -3.92 -0.79
CA GLN A 161 -20.09 -4.35 -0.93
C GLN A 161 -21.11 -3.37 -0.37
N ALA A 162 -20.73 -2.53 0.60
CA ALA A 162 -21.62 -1.53 1.17
C ALA A 162 -21.65 -0.21 0.36
N VAL A 163 -20.67 0.00 -0.52
CA VAL A 163 -20.55 1.19 -1.37
C VAL A 163 -21.05 0.91 -2.80
N GLY A 164 -20.94 -0.34 -3.27
CA GLY A 164 -21.48 -0.81 -4.56
C GLY A 164 -22.98 -1.05 -4.54
#